data_AF-A0AA47E2Y4-F1
#
_entry.id   AF-A0AA47E2Y4-F1
#
_cell.length_a   1.000
_cell.length_b   1.000
_cell.length_c   1.000
_cell.angle_alpha   90.00
_cell.angle_beta   90.00
_cell.angle_gamma   90.00
#
_symmetry.space_group_name_H-M   'P 1'
#
loop_
_entity.id
_entity.type
_entity.pdbx_description
1 polymer ?
#
loop_
_entity_poly.entity_id
_entity_poly.type
_entity_poly.pdbx_seq_one_letter_code
_entity_poly.pdbx_strand_id
1 'polypeptide(L)' 'MSVTVSKLQGDEIPEHLRGPDIRVVYRVTDAEGHSRYLTDEVEAAQLAVSISDRQQR' A
#
# COMPACT_ATOMS: atom_id res chain seq x y z
N MET A 1 -0.37 10.37 13.97
CA MET A 1 0.33 9.91 12.75
C MET A 1 -0.69 9.42 11.74
N SER A 2 -0.50 9.69 10.45
CA SER A 2 -1.42 9.27 9.38
C SER A 2 -0.72 8.27 8.46
N VAL A 3 -1.20 7.02 8.48
CA VAL A 3 -0.91 6.03 7.43
C VAL A 3 -1.99 6.16 6.37
N THR A 4 -1.60 6.14 5.10
CA THR A 4 -2.53 6.23 3.98
C THR A 4 -2.50 4.93 3.18
N VAL A 5 -3.68 4.42 2.83
CA VAL A 5 -3.84 3.30 1.90
C VAL A 5 -4.50 3.83 0.63
N SER A 6 -3.84 3.66 -0.52
CA SER A 6 -4.36 4.05 -1.84
C SER A 6 -4.49 2.82 -2.72
N LYS A 7 -5.64 2.67 -3.39
CA LYS A 7 -5.85 1.65 -4.42
C LYS A 7 -5.40 2.21 -5.76
N LEU A 8 -4.48 1.53 -6.44
CA LEU A 8 -3.93 1.90 -7.75
C LEU A 8 -4.43 0.91 -8.79
N GLN A 9 -4.94 1.41 -9.91
CA GLN A 9 -5.45 0.60 -11.02
C GLN A 9 -4.97 1.13 -12.37
N GLY A 10 -4.80 0.23 -13.34
CA GLY A 10 -4.38 0.60 -14.69
C GLY A 10 -3.10 1.43 -14.70
N ASP A 11 -3.18 2.65 -15.20
CA ASP A 11 -2.03 3.55 -15.32
C ASP A 11 -1.49 4.09 -13.99
N GLU A 12 -2.28 4.01 -12.91
CA GLU A 12 -1.81 4.39 -11.57
C GLU A 12 -0.86 3.36 -10.97
N ILE A 13 -0.85 2.13 -11.48
CA ILE A 13 0.06 1.08 -11.04
C ILE A 13 1.46 1.41 -11.57
N PRO A 14 2.52 1.41 -10.73
CA PRO A 14 3.89 1.62 -11.18
C PRO A 14 4.31 0.62 -12.28
N GLU A 15 5.00 1.08 -13.32
CA GLU A 15 5.31 0.26 -14.51
C GLU A 15 6.01 -1.06 -14.19
N HIS A 16 6.91 -1.08 -13.21
CA HIS A 16 7.63 -2.27 -12.77
C HIS A 16 6.77 -3.30 -12.03
N LEU A 17 5.56 -2.92 -11.60
CA LEU A 17 4.57 -3.80 -10.97
C LEU A 17 3.44 -4.17 -11.94
N ARG A 18 3.38 -3.55 -13.11
CA ARG A 18 2.38 -3.91 -14.12
C ARG A 18 2.70 -5.30 -14.65
N GLY A 19 1.70 -6.17 -14.63
CA GLY A 19 1.80 -7.52 -15.13
C GLY A 19 0.45 -7.96 -15.69
N PRO A 20 0.42 -8.99 -16.55
CA PRO A 20 -0.81 -9.48 -17.17
C PRO A 20 -1.87 -9.90 -16.13
N ASP A 21 -1.44 -10.35 -14.95
CA ASP A 21 -2.31 -10.79 -13.86
C ASP A 21 -2.53 -9.70 -12.77
N ILE A 22 -1.84 -8.56 -12.86
CA ILE A 22 -1.91 -7.48 -11.87
C ILE A 22 -2.90 -6.42 -12.33
N ARG A 23 -4.13 -6.48 -11.80
CA ARG A 23 -5.19 -5.50 -12.10
C ARG A 23 -5.27 -4.35 -11.10
N VAL A 24 -4.82 -4.61 -9.88
CA VAL A 24 -4.93 -3.71 -8.73
C VAL A 24 -3.69 -3.86 -7.87
N VAL A 25 -3.17 -2.75 -7.37
CA VAL A 25 -2.14 -2.71 -6.35
C VAL A 25 -2.57 -1.72 -5.27
N TYR A 26 -2.36 -2.06 -4.01
CA TYR A 26 -2.56 -1.20 -2.87
C TYR A 26 -1.22 -0.60 -2.45
N ARG A 27 -1.15 0.72 -2.37
CA ARG A 27 -0.01 1.46 -1.84
C ARG A 27 -0.30 1.86 -0.40
N VAL A 28 0.52 1.39 0.52
CA VAL A 28 0.51 1.80 1.93
C VAL A 28 1.67 2.78 2.14
N THR A 29 1.35 4.03 2.48
CA THR A 29 2.33 5.09 2.74
C THR A 29 2.30 5.44 4.22
N ASP A 30 3.44 5.32 4.90
CA ASP A 30 3.59 5.74 6.29
C ASP A 30 3.81 7.25 6.44
N ALA A 31 3.86 7.71 7.70
CA ALA A 31 4.05 9.12 8.03
C ALA A 31 5.44 9.66 7.66
N GLU A 32 6.43 8.78 7.42
CA GLU A 32 7.78 9.14 6.97
C GLU A 32 7.86 9.23 5.43
N GLY A 33 6.78 8.87 4.74
CA GLY A 33 6.68 8.90 3.29
C GLY A 33 7.12 7.60 2.62
N HIS A 34 7.47 6.56 3.38
CA HIS A 34 7.83 5.27 2.79
C HIS A 34 6.57 4.56 2.29
N SER A 35 6.62 4.16 1.02
CA SER A 35 5.51 3.47 0.36
C SER A 35 5.83 2.01 0.14
N ARG A 36 4.89 1.14 0.47
CA ARG A 36 4.91 -0.30 0.17
C ARG A 36 3.73 -0.65 -0.72
N TYR A 37 3.96 -1.56 -1.65
CA TYR A 37 2.98 -1.97 -2.63
C TYR A 37 2.60 -3.43 -2.39
N LEU A 38 1.31 -3.71 -2.38
CA LEU A 38 0.72 -5.03 -2.11
C LEU A 38 -0.37 -5.31 -3.13
N THR A 39 -0.53 -6.56 -3.55
CA THR A 39 -1.59 -6.95 -4.50
C THR A 39 -2.88 -7.38 -3.80
N ASP A 40 -2.82 -7.58 -2.49
CA ASP A 40 -3.93 -8.01 -1.64
C ASP A 40 -4.40 -6.87 -0.72
N GLU A 41 -5.72 -6.69 -0.64
CA GLU A 41 -6.35 -5.63 0.16
C GLU A 41 -6.22 -5.88 1.66
N VAL A 42 -6.39 -7.14 2.08
CA VAL A 42 -6.32 -7.56 3.48
C VAL A 42 -4.91 -7.41 4.00
N GLU A 43 -3.90 -7.82 3.21
CA GLU A 43 -2.49 -7.59 3.55
C GLU A 43 -2.17 -6.10 3.68
N ALA A 44 -2.71 -5.26 2.78
CA ALA A 44 -2.51 -3.82 2.84
C ALA A 44 -3.13 -3.19 4.09
N ALA A 45 -4.34 -3.60 4.45
CA ALA A 45 -5.00 -3.15 5.68
C ALA A 45 -4.24 -3.59 6.93
N GLN A 46 -3.81 -4.86 7.00
CA GLN A 46 -3.02 -5.39 8.12
C GLN A 46 -1.69 -4.64 8.27
N LEU A 47 -1.01 -4.36 7.15
CA LEU A 47 0.21 -3.59 7.16
C LEU A 47 -0.02 -2.17 7.68
N ALA A 48 -1.09 -1.50 7.24
CA ALA A 48 -1.41 -0.15 7.68
C ALA A 48 -1.69 -0.07 9.19
N VAL A 49 -2.41 -1.06 9.73
CA VAL A 49 -2.65 -1.19 11.18
C VAL A 49 -1.33 -1.44 11.92
N SER A 50 -0.49 -2.34 11.42
CA SER A 50 0.80 -2.67 12.05
C SER A 50 1.75 -1.47 12.11
N ILE A 51 1.78 -0.65 11.05
CA ILE A 51 2.54 0.60 11.01
C ILE A 51 1.98 1.59 12.02
N SER A 52 0.66 1.72 12.08
CA SER A 52 -0.02 2.64 13.00
C SER A 52 0.22 2.28 14.47
N ASP A 53 0.21 0.98 14.81
CA ASP A 53 0.47 0.49 16.18
C ASP A 53 1.91 0.75 16.62
N ARG A 54 2.90 0.48 15.76
CA ARG A 54 4.32 0.75 16.05
C ARG A 54 4.59 2.22 16.34
N GLN A 55 3.91 3.12 15.64
CA GLN A 55 4.13 4.55 15.78
C GLN A 55 3.46 5.15 17.03
N GLN A 56 2.54 4.41 17.66
CA GLN A 56 1.87 4.82 18.91
C GLN A 56 2.59 4.35 20.17
N ARG A 57 3.64 3.53 20.05
CA ARG A 57 4.48 3.08 21.17
C ARG A 57 5.76 3.87 21.26
#